data_AF-A0A2X1RHT7-F1
#
_entry.id   AF-A0A2X1RHT7-F1
#
_cell.length_a   1.000
_cell.length_b   1.000
_cell.length_c   1.000
_cell.angle_alpha   90.00
_cell.angle_beta   90.00
_cell.angle_gamma   90.00
#
_symmetry.space_group_name_H-M   'P 1'
#
loop_
_entity.id
_entity.type
_entity.pdbx_description
1 polymer ?
#
loop_
_entity_poly.entity_id
_entity_poly.type
_entity_poly.pdbx_seq_one_letter_code
_entity_poly.pdbx_strand_id
1 'polypeptide(L)'
;MNITKPFPLPTGYFGIPLGLAALSLAWFHLENLFPAARMVSDVLGIVASAVWILFILMYAYKLRYYFEEVRAEYHSPVRFSFIALIPITTMLVGDILYRWNPLIAEVLIWIGTIGQLLFSNITCQ
;
A
#
# COMPACT_ATOMS: atom_id res chain seq x y z
N MET A 1 -20.48 -26.80 11.60
CA MET A 1 -20.43 -26.26 10.23
C MET A 1 -19.99 -24.80 10.31
N ASN A 2 -18.68 -24.54 10.33
CA ASN A 2 -18.19 -23.15 10.28
C ASN A 2 -18.00 -22.79 8.81
N ILE A 3 -19.04 -22.20 8.25
CA ILE A 3 -19.03 -21.53 6.95
C ILE A 3 -17.99 -20.42 7.08
N THR A 4 -16.81 -20.62 6.50
CA THR A 4 -15.70 -19.67 6.57
C THR A 4 -16.16 -18.32 6.03
N LYS A 5 -16.39 -17.34 6.92
CA LYS A 5 -16.67 -15.97 6.50
C LYS A 5 -15.42 -15.45 5.77
N PRO A 6 -15.54 -14.96 4.52
CA PRO A 6 -14.41 -14.35 3.84
C PRO A 6 -13.92 -13.16 4.66
N PHE A 7 -12.60 -12.95 4.70
CA PHE A 7 -12.04 -11.83 5.44
C PHE A 7 -12.63 -10.52 4.91
N PRO A 8 -13.11 -9.61 5.79
CA PRO A 8 -13.85 -8.42 5.37
C PRO A 8 -13.03 -7.38 4.58
N LEU A 9 -11.71 -7.60 4.43
CA LEU A 9 -10.84 -6.76 3.61
C LEU A 9 -10.37 -7.52 2.36
N PRO A 10 -11.00 -7.31 1.20
CA PRO A 10 -10.45 -7.72 -0.08
C PRO A 10 -9.11 -7.03 -0.32
N THR A 11 -8.11 -7.77 -0.81
CA THR A 11 -6.75 -7.25 -1.03
C THR A 11 -6.73 -6.07 -2.02
N GLY A 12 -7.72 -5.99 -2.91
CA GLY A 12 -7.91 -4.84 -3.81
C GLY A 12 -8.23 -3.51 -3.11
N TYR A 13 -8.60 -3.49 -1.82
CA TYR A 13 -8.87 -2.25 -1.08
C TYR A 13 -7.62 -1.40 -0.93
N PHE A 14 -6.41 -1.99 -1.00
CA PHE A 14 -5.16 -1.23 -1.09
C PHE A 14 -5.11 -0.27 -2.30
N GLY A 15 -6.01 -0.40 -3.28
CA GLY A 15 -6.18 0.61 -4.33
C GLY A 15 -6.64 1.98 -3.80
N ILE A 16 -7.32 2.04 -2.66
CA ILE A 16 -7.77 3.30 -2.04
C ILE A 16 -6.59 4.15 -1.57
N PRO A 17 -5.70 3.66 -0.67
CA PRO A 17 -4.52 4.43 -0.28
C PRO A 17 -3.57 4.67 -1.45
N LEU A 18 -3.50 3.77 -2.44
CA LEU A 18 -2.74 4.00 -3.68
C LEU A 18 -3.22 5.25 -4.41
N GLY A 19 -4.53 5.35 -4.68
CA GLY A 19 -5.11 6.48 -5.38
C GLY A 19 -4.95 7.81 -4.62
N LEU A 20 -5.19 7.78 -3.30
CA LEU A 20 -5.02 8.96 -2.44
C LEU A 20 -3.54 9.40 -2.37
N ALA A 21 -2.61 8.45 -2.28
CA ALA A 21 -1.19 8.75 -2.23
C ALA A 21 -0.69 9.34 -3.56
N ALA A 22 -1.06 8.72 -4.69
CA ALA A 22 -0.73 9.23 -6.01
C ALA A 22 -1.28 10.65 -6.23
N LEU A 23 -2.51 10.91 -5.77
CA LEU A 23 -3.11 12.24 -5.84
C LEU A 23 -2.35 13.24 -4.95
N SER A 24 -1.97 12.87 -3.73
CA SER A 24 -1.13 13.70 -2.86
C SER A 24 0.18 14.09 -3.57
N LEU A 25 0.88 13.14 -4.18
CA LEU A 25 2.12 13.40 -4.92
C LEU A 25 1.90 14.31 -6.15
N ALA A 26 0.78 14.16 -6.85
CA ALA A 26 0.44 15.04 -7.97
C ALA A 26 0.25 16.50 -7.50
N TRP A 27 -0.47 16.71 -6.39
CA TRP A 27 -0.66 18.04 -5.81
C TRP A 27 0.64 18.66 -5.26
N PHE A 28 1.57 17.84 -4.81
CA PHE A 28 2.87 18.31 -4.34
C PHE A 28 3.73 18.89 -5.45
N HIS A 29 3.74 18.27 -6.63
CA HIS A 29 4.47 18.82 -7.78
C HIS A 29 3.89 20.17 -8.26
N LEU A 30 2.63 20.46 -7.92
CA LEU A 30 1.99 21.74 -8.21
C LEU A 30 2.37 22.86 -7.23
N GLU A 31 3.03 22.56 -6.11
CA GLU A 31 3.44 23.54 -5.09
C GLU A 31 4.28 24.69 -5.68
N ASN A 32 5.13 24.38 -6.65
CA ASN A 32 5.98 25.35 -7.34
C ASN A 32 5.20 26.43 -8.10
N LEU A 33 3.95 26.15 -8.48
CA LEU A 33 3.06 27.07 -9.20
C LEU A 33 2.00 27.67 -8.27
N PHE A 34 1.48 26.88 -7.32
CA PHE A 34 0.43 27.27 -6.40
C PHE A 34 0.78 26.83 -4.98
N PRO A 35 1.21 27.76 -4.09
CA PRO A 35 1.58 27.42 -2.71
C PRO A 35 0.44 26.76 -1.91
N ALA A 36 -0.82 27.07 -2.22
CA ALA A 36 -1.99 26.44 -1.61
C ALA A 36 -2.09 24.93 -1.91
N ALA A 37 -1.47 24.45 -2.99
CA ALA A 37 -1.45 23.04 -3.36
C ALA A 37 -0.71 22.18 -2.33
N ARG A 38 0.25 22.75 -1.60
CA ARG A 38 0.97 22.04 -0.53
C ARG A 38 0.03 21.59 0.58
N MET A 39 -0.89 22.46 1.01
CA MET A 39 -1.85 22.13 2.06
C MET A 39 -2.77 20.99 1.64
N VAL A 40 -3.25 20.99 0.39
CA VAL A 40 -4.07 19.90 -0.16
C VAL A 40 -3.27 18.60 -0.23
N SER A 41 -2.03 18.68 -0.68
CA SER A 41 -1.13 17.53 -0.76
C SER A 41 -0.87 16.90 0.60
N ASP A 42 -0.59 17.71 1.62
CA ASP A 42 -0.27 17.23 2.96
C ASP A 42 -1.50 16.58 3.63
N VAL A 43 -2.70 17.16 3.47
CA VAL A 43 -3.95 16.56 3.96
C VAL A 43 -4.20 15.20 3.29
N LEU A 44 -4.09 15.14 1.96
CA LEU A 44 -4.24 13.87 1.23
C LEU A 44 -3.18 12.84 1.63
N GLY A 45 -1.95 13.28 1.86
CA GLY A 45 -0.83 12.41 2.25
C GLY A 45 -1.03 11.81 3.64
N ILE A 46 -1.52 12.60 4.60
CA ILE A 46 -1.83 12.11 5.96
C ILE A 46 -3.00 11.11 5.91
N VAL A 47 -4.06 11.42 5.15
CA VAL A 47 -5.21 10.51 5.01
C VAL A 47 -4.79 9.20 4.34
N ALA A 48 -4.00 9.26 3.26
CA ALA A 48 -3.48 8.09 2.58
C ALA A 48 -2.62 7.22 3.52
N SER A 49 -1.73 7.85 4.28
CA SER A 49 -0.86 7.15 5.23
C SER A 49 -1.65 6.50 6.36
N ALA A 50 -2.66 7.18 6.92
CA ALA A 50 -3.51 6.64 7.97
C ALA A 50 -4.31 5.42 7.49
N VAL A 51 -4.90 5.49 6.29
CA VAL A 51 -5.62 4.38 5.66
C VAL A 51 -4.68 3.22 5.36
N TRP A 52 -3.46 3.51 4.87
CA TRP A 52 -2.44 2.49 4.63
C TRP A 52 -2.03 1.74 5.90
N ILE A 53 -1.77 2.45 7.01
CA ILE A 53 -1.45 1.83 8.31
C ILE A 53 -2.58 0.90 8.75
N LEU A 54 -3.84 1.36 8.67
CA LEU A 54 -5.00 0.54 9.01
C LEU A 54 -5.05 -0.74 8.18
N PHE A 55 -4.84 -0.64 6.86
CA PHE A 55 -4.89 -1.78 5.96
C PHE A 55 -3.72 -2.75 6.16
N ILE A 56 -2.52 -2.25 6.44
CA ILE A 56 -1.37 -3.10 6.80
C ILE A 56 -1.67 -3.91 8.07
N LEU A 57 -2.22 -3.27 9.12
CA LEU A 57 -2.58 -3.98 10.35
C LEU A 57 -3.66 -5.04 10.12
N MET A 58 -4.68 -4.72 9.32
CA MET A 58 -5.72 -5.68 8.95
C MET A 58 -5.15 -6.83 8.11
N TYR A 59 -4.22 -6.57 7.20
CA TYR A 59 -3.58 -7.60 6.39
C TYR A 59 -2.62 -8.47 7.21
N ALA A 60 -1.89 -7.90 8.17
CA ALA A 60 -1.09 -8.65 9.12
C ALA A 60 -1.96 -9.60 9.98
N TYR A 61 -3.14 -9.14 10.39
CA TYR A 61 -4.13 -9.99 11.05
C TYR A 61 -4.64 -11.10 10.13
N LYS A 62 -4.94 -10.79 8.86
CA LYS A 62 -5.32 -11.79 7.84
C LYS A 62 -4.23 -12.85 7.65
N LEU A 63 -2.96 -12.45 7.58
CA LEU A 63 -1.81 -13.36 7.49
C LEU A 63 -1.72 -14.29 8.69
N ARG A 64 -2.01 -13.81 9.91
CA ARG A 64 -1.86 -14.62 11.14
C ARG A 64 -3.01 -15.61 11.38
N TYR A 65 -4.25 -15.21 11.07
CA TYR A 65 -5.46 -15.98 11.39
C TYR A 65 -6.12 -16.64 10.16
N TYR A 66 -5.91 -16.11 8.96
CA TYR A 66 -6.51 -16.56 7.70
C TYR A 66 -5.42 -16.88 6.65
N PHE A 67 -4.32 -17.51 7.09
CA PHE A 67 -3.17 -17.82 6.23
C PHE A 67 -3.55 -18.66 5.00
N GLU A 68 -4.47 -19.63 5.16
CA GLU A 68 -4.96 -20.46 4.04
C GLU A 68 -5.68 -19.64 2.97
N GLU A 69 -6.40 -18.57 3.35
CA GLU A 69 -7.06 -17.68 2.39
C GLU A 69 -6.03 -16.84 1.61
N VAL A 70 -4.99 -16.36 2.30
CA VAL A 70 -3.87 -15.64 1.65
C VAL A 70 -3.11 -16.57 0.69
N ARG A 71 -2.88 -17.83 1.09
CA ARG A 71 -2.23 -18.82 0.24
C ARG A 71 -3.07 -19.14 -1.02
N ALA A 72 -4.39 -19.26 -0.86
CA ALA A 72 -5.30 -19.44 -1.98
C ALA A 72 -5.32 -18.21 -2.93
N GLU A 73 -5.25 -17.00 -2.39
CA GLU A 73 -5.11 -15.76 -3.18
C GLU A 73 -3.79 -15.72 -3.93
N TYR A 74 -2.69 -16.14 -3.30
CA TYR A 74 -1.36 -16.18 -3.87
C TYR A 74 -1.25 -17.15 -5.06
N HIS A 75 -1.83 -18.35 -4.95
CA HIS A 75 -1.84 -19.34 -6.04
C HIS A 75 -2.85 -19.04 -7.15
N SER A 76 -3.73 -18.05 -6.98
CA SER A 76 -4.72 -17.71 -8.00
C SER A 76 -4.09 -16.86 -9.10
N PRO A 77 -4.20 -17.23 -10.39
CA PRO A 77 -3.58 -16.52 -11.51
C PRO A 77 -4.17 -15.12 -11.78
N VAL A 78 -5.20 -14.71 -11.05
CA VAL A 78 -5.78 -13.36 -11.14
C VAL A 78 -5.64 -12.59 -9.83
N ARG A 79 -5.82 -13.27 -8.69
CA ARG A 79 -5.86 -12.59 -7.37
C ARG A 79 -4.46 -12.27 -6.83
N PHE A 80 -3.41 -12.94 -7.31
CA PHE A 80 -2.04 -12.66 -6.90
C PHE A 80 -1.64 -11.20 -7.17
N SER A 81 -2.12 -10.61 -8.26
CA SER A 81 -1.78 -9.24 -8.65
C SER A 81 -2.21 -8.20 -7.60
N PHE A 82 -3.25 -8.49 -6.82
CA PHE A 82 -3.66 -7.60 -5.74
C PHE A 82 -2.68 -7.56 -4.56
N ILE A 83 -1.91 -8.62 -4.35
CA ILE A 83 -0.90 -8.66 -3.27
C ILE A 83 0.23 -7.68 -3.57
N ALA A 84 0.53 -7.46 -4.85
CA ALA A 84 1.52 -6.46 -5.30
C ALA A 84 1.13 -5.02 -4.94
N LEU A 85 -0.14 -4.72 -4.65
CA LEU A 85 -0.55 -3.39 -4.18
C LEU A 85 0.04 -3.03 -2.81
N ILE A 86 0.36 -4.02 -1.97
CA ILE A 86 0.92 -3.80 -0.63
C ILE A 86 2.31 -3.15 -0.69
N PRO A 87 3.31 -3.73 -1.40
CA PRO A 87 4.61 -3.07 -1.54
C PRO A 87 4.51 -1.76 -2.33
N ILE A 88 3.65 -1.66 -3.36
CA ILE A 88 3.47 -0.40 -4.12
C ILE A 88 2.99 0.74 -3.22
N THR A 89 1.95 0.49 -2.40
CA THR A 89 1.45 1.49 -1.46
C THR A 89 2.46 1.83 -0.37
N THR A 90 3.27 0.85 0.07
CA THR A 90 4.39 1.08 0.99
C THR A 90 5.40 2.07 0.42
N MET A 91 5.78 1.93 -0.86
CA MET A 91 6.70 2.86 -1.52
C MET A 91 6.10 4.27 -1.64
N LEU A 92 4.84 4.37 -2.07
CA LEU A 92 4.11 5.64 -2.18
C LEU A 92 3.99 6.38 -0.84
N VAL A 93 3.73 5.66 0.25
CA VAL A 93 3.72 6.25 1.60
C VAL A 93 5.13 6.67 2.01
N GLY A 94 6.16 5.92 1.62
CA GLY A 94 7.55 6.34 1.73
C GLY A 94 7.81 7.68 1.03
N ASP A 95 7.40 7.85 -0.22
CA ASP A 95 7.57 9.09 -0.99
C ASP A 95 6.86 10.29 -0.32
N ILE A 96 5.67 10.08 0.25
CA ILE A 96 4.95 11.12 1.00
C ILE A 96 5.72 11.48 2.28
N LEU A 97 6.18 10.47 3.02
CA LEU A 97 6.93 10.66 4.26
C LEU A 97 8.30 11.29 4.04
N TYR A 98 8.86 11.20 2.82
CA TYR A 98 10.16 11.76 2.47
C TYR A 98 10.25 13.27 2.77
N ARG A 99 9.12 13.98 2.69
CA ARG A 99 9.02 15.42 2.97
C ARG A 99 9.25 15.78 4.44
N TRP A 100 8.93 14.86 5.36
CA TRP A 100 9.05 15.08 6.80
C TRP A 100 10.24 14.32 7.39
N ASN A 101 10.46 13.07 6.98
CA ASN A 101 11.54 12.23 7.49
C ASN A 101 12.12 11.35 6.38
N PRO A 102 13.25 11.76 5.78
CA PRO A 102 13.90 11.03 4.69
C PRO A 102 14.35 9.61 5.10
N LEU A 103 14.77 9.43 6.37
CA LEU A 103 15.29 8.14 6.84
C LEU A 103 14.19 7.08 6.87
N ILE A 104 13.02 7.42 7.42
CA ILE A 104 11.88 6.51 7.48
C ILE A 104 11.38 6.21 6.05
N ALA A 105 11.30 7.24 5.22
CA ALA A 105 10.89 7.11 3.84
C ALA A 105 11.77 6.13 3.05
N GLU A 106 13.09 6.28 3.14
CA GLU A 106 14.05 5.43 2.45
C GLU A 106 13.90 3.95 2.89
N VAL A 107 13.73 3.69 4.18
CA VAL A 107 13.47 2.33 4.69
C VAL A 107 12.20 1.74 4.08
N LEU A 108 11.08 2.49 4.05
CA LEU A 108 9.84 2.02 3.44
C LEU A 108 10.00 1.75 1.93
N ILE A 109 10.70 2.64 1.22
CA ILE A 109 10.96 2.50 -0.22
C ILE A 109 11.77 1.23 -0.50
N TRP A 110 12.83 0.98 0.26
CA TRP A 110 13.62 -0.25 0.12
C TRP A 110 12.80 -1.50 0.42
N ILE A 111 12.03 -1.50 1.50
CA ILE A 111 11.16 -2.64 1.85
C ILE A 111 10.15 -2.93 0.73
N GLY A 112 9.50 -1.89 0.19
CA GLY A 112 8.56 -2.03 -0.91
C GLY A 112 9.23 -2.51 -2.19
N THR A 113 10.40 -1.97 -2.54
CA THR A 113 11.15 -2.34 -3.75
C THR A 113 11.58 -3.80 -3.70
N ILE A 114 12.22 -4.22 -2.60
CA ILE A 114 12.69 -5.59 -2.41
C ILE A 114 11.49 -6.55 -2.38
N GLY A 115 10.42 -6.18 -1.68
CA GLY A 115 9.20 -6.97 -1.59
C GLY A 115 8.54 -7.20 -2.95
N GLN A 116 8.39 -6.15 -3.77
CA GLN A 116 7.81 -6.23 -5.10
C GLN A 116 8.69 -7.05 -6.05
N LEU A 117 10.01 -6.87 -6.00
CA LEU A 117 10.97 -7.62 -6.84
C LEU A 117 10.93 -9.12 -6.52
N LEU A 118 11.00 -9.47 -5.23
CA LEU A 118 10.89 -10.86 -4.79
C LEU A 118 9.53 -11.46 -5.20
N PHE A 119 8.45 -10.73 -4.98
CA PHE A 119 7.10 -11.18 -5.32
C PHE A 119 6.95 -11.46 -6.82
N SER A 120 7.44 -10.55 -7.67
CA SER A 120 7.45 -10.72 -9.11
C SER A 120 8.34 -11.89 -9.55
N ASN A 121 9.49 -12.09 -8.90
CA ASN A 121 10.41 -13.17 -9.26
C ASN A 121 9.81 -14.55 -8.95
N ILE A 122 9.20 -14.72 -7.77
CA ILE A 122 8.61 -16.00 -7.36
C ILE A 122 7.36 -16.33 -8.18
N THR A 123 6.60 -15.33 -8.62
CA THR A 123 5.34 -15.55 -9.34
C THR A 123 5.53 -15.76 -10.86
N CYS A 124 6.69 -15.37 -11.42
CA CYS A 124 7.00 -15.54 -12.84
C CYS A 124 7.74 -16.86 -13.15
N GLN A 125 8.00 -17.68 -12.13
CA GLN A 125 8.52 -19.05 -12.25
C GLN A 125 7.40 -20.08 -12.21
#